data_AF-A0A7S4W5G0-F1
#
_entry.id   AF-A0A7S4W5G0-F1
#
_cell.length_a   1.000
_cell.length_b   1.000
_cell.length_c   1.000
_cell.angle_alpha   90.00
_cell.angle_beta   90.00
_cell.angle_gamma   90.00
#
_symmetry.space_group_name_H-M   'P 1'
#
loop_
_entity.id
_entity.type
_entity.pdbx_description
1 polymer ?
#
loop_
_entity_poly.entity_id
_entity_poly.type
_entity_poly.pdbx_seq_one_letter_code
_entity_poly.pdbx_strand_id
1 'polypeptide(L)'
;VVKLSEAAGGGLLVHNPVAPTPQLVAMMDTLVQKHGPVRHIVLGTVALEHKATFGPFAQRYPDATVWLQPGQWAFPVNLPIELSGVTQRGPKLRQLAPPSTSPEKGYRYYASANPTPEWAADIDYEILGPLRFQSVGAFSETAFFHK
;
A
#
# COMPACT_ATOMS: atom_id res chain seq x y z
N VAL A 1 5.56 -3.73 -10.37
CA VAL A 1 4.53 -4.78 -10.19
C VAL A 1 5.25 -6.08 -9.93
N VAL A 2 4.83 -6.85 -8.94
CA VAL A 2 5.42 -8.15 -8.58
C VAL A 2 4.36 -9.23 -8.77
N LYS A 3 4.73 -10.31 -9.46
CA LYS A 3 3.89 -11.53 -9.54
C LYS A 3 4.06 -12.29 -8.24
N LEU A 4 2.95 -12.67 -7.62
CA LEU A 4 2.93 -13.50 -6.42
C LEU A 4 2.85 -14.99 -6.77
N SER A 5 3.49 -15.81 -5.96
CA SER A 5 3.44 -17.28 -6.00
C SER A 5 2.08 -17.78 -5.53
N GLU A 6 1.79 -19.06 -5.78
CA GLU A 6 0.57 -19.69 -5.26
C GLU A 6 0.53 -19.72 -3.72
N ALA A 7 1.69 -19.88 -3.08
CA ALA A 7 1.82 -19.82 -1.62
C ALA A 7 1.47 -18.42 -1.07
N ALA A 8 1.70 -17.37 -1.87
CA ALA A 8 1.32 -15.99 -1.58
C ALA A 8 -0.12 -15.63 -2.05
N GLY A 9 -0.91 -16.61 -2.51
CA GLY A 9 -2.28 -16.39 -2.98
C GLY A 9 -2.41 -16.00 -4.47
N GLY A 10 -1.31 -16.01 -5.22
CA GLY A 10 -1.25 -15.68 -6.65
C GLY A 10 -1.55 -14.21 -6.96
N GLY A 11 -1.69 -13.86 -8.24
CA GLY A 11 -2.03 -12.49 -8.64
C GLY A 11 -0.84 -11.53 -8.59
N LEU A 12 -1.16 -10.23 -8.42
CA LEU A 12 -0.21 -9.14 -8.53
C LEU A 12 -0.17 -8.25 -7.28
N LEU A 13 1.03 -7.84 -6.90
CA LEU A 13 1.30 -6.74 -5.97
C LEU A 13 1.82 -5.52 -6.74
N VAL A 14 1.25 -4.35 -6.48
CA VAL A 14 1.67 -3.08 -7.08
C VAL A 14 2.26 -2.18 -6.01
N HIS A 15 3.56 -1.88 -6.13
CA HIS A 15 4.28 -1.00 -5.23
C HIS A 15 4.37 0.42 -5.80
N ASN A 16 4.03 1.43 -4.99
CA ASN A 16 4.06 2.86 -5.32
C ASN A 16 3.54 3.15 -6.75
N PRO A 17 2.26 2.84 -7.03
CA PRO A 17 1.70 3.05 -8.35
C PRO A 17 1.77 4.51 -8.77
N VAL A 18 1.78 4.72 -10.09
CA VAL A 18 1.66 6.03 -10.71
C VAL A 18 0.24 6.24 -11.26
N ALA A 19 -0.01 7.39 -11.88
CA ALA A 19 -1.33 7.74 -12.41
C ALA A 19 -1.90 6.64 -13.34
N PRO A 20 -3.16 6.24 -13.18
CA PRO A 20 -3.79 5.20 -14.00
C PRO A 20 -4.21 5.75 -15.38
N THR A 21 -3.23 6.12 -16.20
CA THR A 21 -3.47 6.53 -17.58
C THR A 21 -4.07 5.37 -18.38
N PRO A 22 -4.80 5.62 -19.49
CA PRO A 22 -5.32 4.54 -20.33
C PRO A 22 -4.26 3.53 -20.77
N GLN A 23 -3.05 4.01 -21.09
CA GLN A 23 -1.92 3.16 -21.48
C GLN A 23 -1.44 2.28 -20.33
N LEU A 24 -1.32 2.85 -19.12
CA LEU A 24 -0.93 2.09 -17.94
C LEU A 24 -1.98 1.02 -17.62
N VAL A 25 -3.26 1.37 -17.68
CA VAL A 25 -4.36 0.44 -17.44
C VAL A 25 -4.31 -0.71 -18.45
N ALA A 26 -4.12 -0.43 -19.75
CA ALA A 26 -4.01 -1.49 -20.77
C ALA A 26 -2.81 -2.43 -20.52
N MET A 27 -1.67 -1.89 -20.08
CA MET A 27 -0.51 -2.71 -19.69
C MET A 27 -0.81 -3.56 -18.46
N MET A 28 -1.49 -3.00 -17.45
CA MET A 28 -1.92 -3.74 -16.27
C MET A 28 -2.94 -4.83 -16.61
N ASP A 29 -3.87 -4.59 -17.53
CA ASP A 29 -4.87 -5.57 -17.97
C ASP A 29 -4.18 -6.80 -18.59
N THR A 30 -3.11 -6.58 -19.35
CA THR A 30 -2.28 -7.67 -19.91
C THR A 30 -1.63 -8.51 -18.79
N LEU A 31 -1.12 -7.86 -17.74
CA LEU A 31 -0.56 -8.58 -16.59
C LEU A 31 -1.64 -9.31 -15.80
N VAL A 32 -2.82 -8.70 -15.62
CA VAL A 32 -3.95 -9.29 -14.90
C VAL A 32 -4.46 -10.54 -15.61
N GLN A 33 -4.59 -10.50 -16.94
CA GLN A 33 -4.98 -11.67 -17.74
C GLN A 33 -3.97 -12.82 -17.61
N LYS A 34 -2.67 -12.50 -17.52
CA LYS A 34 -1.60 -13.52 -17.48
C LYS A 34 -1.33 -14.09 -16.09
N HIS A 35 -1.48 -13.28 -15.05
CA HIS A 35 -0.99 -13.60 -13.70
C HIS A 35 -2.06 -13.56 -12.61
N GLY A 36 -3.29 -13.15 -12.96
CA GLY A 36 -4.38 -12.99 -12.01
C GLY A 36 -4.55 -11.55 -11.52
N PRO A 37 -5.55 -11.30 -10.67
CA PRO A 37 -5.95 -9.94 -10.29
C PRO A 37 -4.87 -9.21 -9.50
N VAL A 38 -4.97 -7.88 -9.48
CA VAL A 38 -4.25 -7.05 -8.50
C VAL A 38 -4.84 -7.35 -7.12
N ARG A 39 -4.08 -8.03 -6.26
CA ARG A 39 -4.49 -8.37 -4.88
C ARG A 39 -4.05 -7.30 -3.89
N HIS A 40 -2.90 -6.68 -4.13
CA HIS A 40 -2.28 -5.78 -3.18
C HIS A 40 -1.74 -4.52 -3.85
N ILE A 41 -1.99 -3.37 -3.22
CA ILE A 41 -1.47 -2.08 -3.65
C ILE A 41 -0.78 -1.45 -2.45
N VAL A 42 0.48 -1.11 -2.59
CA VAL A 42 1.32 -0.64 -1.49
C VAL A 42 1.72 0.81 -1.73
N LEU A 43 1.45 1.66 -0.75
CA LEU A 43 2.04 2.99 -0.62
C LEU A 43 3.19 2.86 0.38
N GLY A 44 4.39 2.58 -0.10
CA GLY A 44 5.60 2.32 0.70
C GLY A 44 6.33 3.60 1.13
N THR A 45 5.71 4.77 1.01
CA THR A 45 6.31 6.05 1.39
C THR A 45 5.26 7.04 1.88
N VAL A 46 5.67 8.07 2.60
CA VAL A 46 4.83 9.22 2.97
C VAL A 46 5.05 10.44 2.07
N ALA A 47 5.89 10.31 1.03
CA ALA A 47 6.20 11.39 0.11
C ALA A 47 4.99 11.72 -0.81
N LEU A 48 4.75 13.02 -1.01
CA LEU A 48 3.52 13.53 -1.63
C LEU A 48 3.39 13.10 -3.10
N GLU A 49 4.50 13.04 -3.83
CA GLU A 49 4.57 12.67 -5.25
C GLU A 49 4.04 11.27 -5.51
N HIS A 50 4.24 10.34 -4.58
CA HIS A 50 3.73 8.98 -4.66
C HIS A 50 2.29 8.86 -4.12
N LYS A 51 1.85 9.80 -3.29
CA LYS A 51 0.50 9.79 -2.70
C LYS A 51 -0.57 10.35 -3.64
N ALA A 52 -0.25 11.36 -4.44
CA ALA A 52 -1.21 12.06 -5.30
C ALA A 52 -1.92 11.13 -6.29
N THR A 53 -1.18 10.16 -6.85
CA THR A 53 -1.69 9.22 -7.86
C THR A 53 -2.18 7.90 -7.26
N PHE A 54 -1.91 7.67 -5.97
CA PHE A 54 -2.22 6.44 -5.27
C PHE A 54 -3.72 6.15 -5.20
N GLY A 55 -4.51 7.13 -4.77
CA GLY A 55 -5.97 7.01 -4.69
C GLY A 55 -6.63 6.70 -6.04
N PRO A 56 -6.38 7.51 -7.09
CA PRO A 56 -6.89 7.23 -8.44
C PRO A 56 -6.51 5.84 -8.95
N PHE A 57 -5.28 5.38 -8.73
CA PHE A 57 -4.88 4.03 -9.10
C PHE A 57 -5.66 2.96 -8.33
N ALA A 58 -5.77 3.11 -7.00
CA ALA A 58 -6.46 2.17 -6.14
C ALA A 58 -7.95 2.02 -6.48
N GLN A 59 -8.59 3.08 -7.00
CA GLN A 59 -9.98 3.03 -7.47
C GLN A 59 -10.19 2.12 -8.68
N ARG A 60 -9.14 1.84 -9.48
CA ARG A 60 -9.24 0.89 -10.62
C ARG A 60 -9.28 -0.57 -10.16
N TYR A 61 -8.86 -0.84 -8.92
CA TYR A 61 -8.80 -2.18 -8.33
C TYR A 61 -9.45 -2.19 -6.94
N PRO A 62 -10.79 -1.99 -6.85
CA PRO A 62 -11.49 -1.84 -5.57
C PRO A 62 -11.43 -3.10 -4.68
N ASP A 63 -11.12 -4.25 -5.26
CA ASP A 63 -10.95 -5.51 -4.53
C ASP A 63 -9.56 -5.73 -3.95
N ALA A 64 -8.57 -4.96 -4.40
CA ALA A 64 -7.23 -5.04 -3.85
C ALA A 64 -7.19 -4.52 -2.41
N THR A 65 -6.35 -5.13 -1.59
CA THR A 65 -5.99 -4.60 -0.27
C THR A 65 -4.92 -3.53 -0.43
N VAL A 66 -5.18 -2.35 0.13
CA VAL A 66 -4.25 -1.23 0.22
C VAL A 66 -3.41 -1.36 1.49
N TRP A 67 -2.10 -1.19 1.34
CA TRP A 67 -1.12 -1.20 2.42
C TRP A 67 -0.41 0.14 2.50
N LEU A 68 -0.44 0.78 3.67
CA LEU A 68 0.10 2.12 3.87
C LEU A 68 1.36 2.10 4.70
N GLN A 69 2.34 2.90 4.30
CA GLN A 69 3.47 3.30 5.12
C GLN A 69 3.00 3.97 6.41
N PRO A 70 3.58 3.66 7.58
CA PRO A 70 3.35 4.41 8.82
C PRO A 70 3.70 5.90 8.71
N GLY A 71 2.89 6.76 9.34
CA GLY A 71 3.12 8.20 9.37
C GLY A 71 2.56 8.98 8.18
N GLN A 72 1.53 8.47 7.51
CA GLN A 72 0.82 9.22 6.46
C GLN A 72 0.37 10.59 6.97
N TRP A 73 0.58 11.61 6.15
CA TRP A 73 0.23 12.99 6.48
C TRP A 73 -0.37 13.73 5.27
N ALA A 74 -1.04 14.85 5.51
CA ALA A 74 -1.51 15.76 4.47
C ALA A 74 -1.36 17.23 4.92
N PHE A 75 -1.41 18.15 3.96
CA PHE A 75 -1.28 19.59 4.15
C PHE A 75 -2.42 20.34 3.43
N PRO A 76 -2.91 21.49 3.96
CA PRO A 76 -2.51 22.14 5.21
C PRO A 76 -3.05 21.48 6.48
N VAL A 77 -4.06 20.63 6.32
CA VAL A 77 -4.69 19.87 7.40
C VAL A 77 -4.40 18.39 7.19
N ASN A 78 -4.07 17.69 8.27
CA ASN A 78 -3.83 16.26 8.22
C ASN A 78 -5.14 15.49 8.07
N LEU A 79 -5.51 15.19 6.83
CA LEU A 79 -6.73 14.47 6.48
C LEU A 79 -6.50 12.94 6.44
N PRO A 80 -7.53 12.14 6.79
CA PRO A 80 -7.51 10.70 6.57
C PRO A 80 -7.23 10.35 5.10
N ILE A 81 -6.52 9.24 4.88
CA ILE A 81 -6.10 8.78 3.54
C ILE A 81 -7.28 8.52 2.61
N GLU A 82 -8.44 8.19 3.17
CA GLU A 82 -9.70 7.98 2.49
C GLU A 82 -10.18 9.22 1.72
N LEU A 83 -9.87 10.41 2.23
CA LEU A 83 -10.19 11.68 1.57
C LEU A 83 -9.18 12.04 0.47
N SER A 84 -8.10 11.25 0.31
CA SER A 84 -7.14 11.35 -0.79
C SER A 84 -7.49 10.43 -1.97
N GLY A 85 -8.73 9.92 -2.02
CA GLY A 85 -9.21 9.07 -3.12
C GLY A 85 -8.98 7.57 -2.92
N VAL A 86 -8.50 7.12 -1.76
CA VAL A 86 -8.46 5.68 -1.42
C VAL A 86 -9.86 5.23 -1.03
N THR A 87 -10.43 4.27 -1.75
CA THR A 87 -11.82 3.80 -1.54
C THR A 87 -11.90 2.51 -0.72
N GLN A 88 -10.78 1.81 -0.53
CA GLN A 88 -10.69 0.63 0.31
C GLN A 88 -11.05 0.98 1.77
N ARG A 89 -11.76 0.07 2.43
CA ARG A 89 -12.22 0.21 3.83
C ARG A 89 -12.08 -1.11 4.56
N GLY A 90 -12.16 -1.04 5.88
CA GLY A 90 -12.17 -2.21 6.74
C GLY A 90 -10.93 -3.08 6.53
N PRO A 91 -11.07 -4.41 6.30
CA PRO A 91 -9.93 -5.31 6.14
C PRO A 91 -9.10 -5.04 4.87
N LYS A 92 -9.64 -4.30 3.89
CA LYS A 92 -8.95 -3.93 2.65
C LYS A 92 -8.08 -2.67 2.79
N LEU A 93 -8.13 -1.96 3.91
CA LEU A 93 -7.29 -0.78 4.18
C LEU A 93 -6.41 -1.05 5.39
N ARG A 94 -5.12 -1.27 5.15
CA ARG A 94 -4.17 -1.74 6.15
C ARG A 94 -2.94 -0.84 6.20
N GLN A 95 -2.27 -0.86 7.33
CA GLN A 95 -0.97 -0.22 7.52
C GLN A 95 0.10 -1.30 7.66
N LEU A 96 1.26 -1.08 7.06
CA LEU A 96 2.45 -1.91 7.23
C LEU A 96 2.97 -1.73 8.66
N ALA A 97 3.50 -2.78 9.27
CA ALA A 97 4.02 -2.70 10.64
C ALA A 97 5.16 -3.70 10.84
N PRO A 98 6.33 -3.25 11.33
CA PRO A 98 7.38 -4.17 11.73
C PRO A 98 6.87 -5.11 12.82
N PRO A 99 7.43 -6.33 12.97
CA PRO A 99 7.06 -7.25 14.04
C PRO A 99 7.14 -6.64 15.44
N SER A 100 8.04 -5.67 15.65
CA SER A 100 8.29 -5.00 16.93
C SER A 100 7.37 -3.82 17.24
N THR A 101 6.50 -3.39 16.32
CA THR A 101 5.72 -2.16 16.51
C THR A 101 4.27 -2.35 16.08
N SER A 102 3.33 -1.93 16.92
CA SER A 102 1.91 -1.95 16.56
C SER A 102 1.58 -0.87 15.52
N PRO A 103 0.67 -1.14 14.57
CA PRO A 103 0.10 -0.10 13.72
C PRO A 103 -0.54 1.04 14.52
N GLU A 104 -0.73 2.18 13.86
CA GLU A 104 -1.46 3.32 14.39
C GLU A 104 -2.90 2.95 14.74
N LYS A 105 -3.47 3.63 15.75
CA LYS A 105 -4.76 3.27 16.38
C LYS A 105 -5.87 2.95 15.39
N GLY A 106 -5.97 3.70 14.28
CA GLY A 106 -7.00 3.50 13.25
C GLY A 106 -6.90 2.17 12.49
N TYR A 107 -5.71 1.55 12.44
CA TYR A 107 -5.46 0.33 11.67
C TYR A 107 -5.30 -0.93 12.54
N ARG A 108 -5.25 -0.78 13.88
CA ARG A 108 -4.94 -1.89 14.81
C ARG A 108 -5.94 -3.03 14.75
N TYR A 109 -7.23 -2.75 14.61
CA TYR A 109 -8.29 -3.77 14.66
C TYR A 109 -8.07 -4.85 13.57
N TYR A 110 -7.95 -4.43 12.32
CA TYR A 110 -7.76 -5.36 11.20
C TYR A 110 -6.35 -5.96 11.16
N ALA A 111 -5.35 -5.24 11.66
CA ALA A 111 -4.01 -5.80 11.83
C ALA A 111 -3.98 -6.94 12.84
N SER A 112 -4.70 -6.83 13.98
CA SER A 112 -4.77 -7.93 14.95
C SER A 112 -5.55 -9.14 14.44
N ALA A 113 -6.56 -8.93 13.59
CA ALA A 113 -7.36 -10.01 13.02
C ALA A 113 -6.59 -10.85 11.98
N ASN A 114 -5.70 -10.22 11.21
CA ASN A 114 -4.88 -10.89 10.20
C ASN A 114 -3.45 -10.31 10.21
N PRO A 115 -2.58 -10.68 11.16
CA PRO A 115 -1.31 -9.99 11.37
C PRO A 115 -0.34 -10.12 10.19
N THR A 116 -0.28 -11.30 9.59
CA THR A 116 0.64 -11.58 8.49
C THR A 116 -0.04 -11.32 7.13
N PRO A 117 0.56 -10.50 6.24
CA PRO A 117 0.10 -10.37 4.87
C PRO A 117 0.26 -11.68 4.09
N GLU A 118 -0.66 -11.99 3.17
CA GLU A 118 -0.54 -13.17 2.29
C GLU A 118 0.75 -13.12 1.45
N TRP A 119 1.11 -11.94 0.94
CA TRP A 119 2.31 -11.72 0.16
C TRP A 119 3.62 -11.90 0.94
N ALA A 120 3.57 -12.03 2.27
CA ALA A 120 4.76 -12.26 3.10
C ALA A 120 5.40 -13.64 2.87
N ALA A 121 4.72 -14.55 2.15
CA ALA A 121 5.32 -15.80 1.69
C ALA A 121 6.44 -15.56 0.65
N ASP A 122 6.36 -14.49 -0.15
CA ASP A 122 7.33 -14.19 -1.22
C ASP A 122 8.23 -12.99 -0.90
N ILE A 123 7.74 -12.06 -0.09
CA ILE A 123 8.33 -10.73 0.06
C ILE A 123 8.45 -10.41 1.55
N ASP A 124 9.67 -10.12 1.99
CA ASP A 124 9.93 -9.47 3.26
C ASP A 124 10.03 -7.96 3.08
N TYR A 125 9.95 -7.23 4.19
CA TYR A 125 10.03 -5.79 4.17
C TYR A 125 10.60 -5.22 5.47
N GLU A 126 11.26 -4.08 5.35
CA GLU A 126 11.81 -3.30 6.46
C GLU A 126 11.33 -1.86 6.38
N ILE A 127 11.01 -1.26 7.52
CA ILE A 127 10.48 0.10 7.61
C ILE A 127 11.51 1.03 8.23
N LEU A 128 11.78 2.14 7.54
CA LEU A 128 12.46 3.29 8.11
C LEU A 128 11.44 4.36 8.49
N GLY A 129 11.51 4.85 9.73
CA GLY A 129 10.63 5.89 10.25
C GLY A 129 9.38 5.36 10.96
N PRO A 130 8.36 6.20 11.21
CA PRO A 130 8.23 7.58 10.72
C PRO A 130 9.07 8.59 11.51
N LEU A 131 9.87 9.38 10.80
CA LEU A 131 10.60 10.53 11.32
C LEU A 131 9.75 11.80 11.12
N ARG A 132 9.45 12.49 12.21
CA ARG A 132 8.68 13.75 12.19
C ARG A 132 9.64 14.93 12.28
N PHE A 133 9.41 15.94 11.46
CA PHE A 133 10.19 17.17 11.47
C PHE A 133 9.45 18.28 12.20
N GLN A 134 10.18 19.32 12.64
CA GLN A 134 9.56 20.54 13.17
C GLN A 134 8.86 21.36 12.07
N SER A 135 9.34 21.24 10.83
CA SER A 135 8.69 21.76 9.63
C SER A 135 7.54 20.86 9.18
N VAL A 136 6.78 21.31 8.16
CA VAL A 136 5.75 20.49 7.53
C VAL A 136 6.33 19.20 6.97
N GLY A 137 5.66 18.08 7.25
CA GLY A 137 5.93 16.79 6.65
C GLY A 137 6.55 15.75 7.58
N ALA A 138 6.84 14.59 7.00
CA ALA A 138 7.49 13.47 7.65
C ALA A 138 8.30 12.69 6.62
N PHE A 139 9.25 11.89 7.09
CA PHE A 139 9.94 10.90 6.28
C PHE A 139 9.67 9.50 6.83
N SER A 140 9.28 8.59 5.95
CA SER A 140 8.99 7.21 6.29
C SER A 140 8.96 6.42 4.98
N GLU A 141 9.66 5.29 4.93
CA GLU A 141 9.77 4.46 3.74
C GLU A 141 9.81 2.97 4.10
N THR A 142 9.26 2.12 3.23
CA THR A 142 9.39 0.67 3.34
C THR A 142 10.23 0.15 2.19
N ALA A 143 11.29 -0.59 2.52
CA ALA A 143 12.03 -1.39 1.56
C ALA A 143 11.39 -2.78 1.48
N PHE A 144 11.17 -3.28 0.27
CA PHE A 144 10.68 -4.64 0.00
C PHE A 144 11.76 -5.45 -0.68
N PHE A 145 11.95 -6.70 -0.25
CA PHE A 145 12.92 -7.61 -0.85
C PHE A 145 12.32 -9.01 -0.98
N HIS A 146 12.71 -9.69 -2.06
CA HIS A 146 12.29 -11.06 -2.31
C HIS A 146 13.01 -12.02 -1.36
N LYS A 147 12.32 -13.11 -1.01
CA LYS A 147 12.89 -14.24 -0.27
C LYS A 147 13.69 -15.17 -1.17
#